data_AF-A0A395RAI2-F1
#
_entry.id   AF-A0A395RAI2-F1
#
_cell.length_a   1.000
_cell.length_b   1.000
_cell.length_c   1.000
_cell.angle_alpha   90.00
_cell.angle_beta   90.00
_cell.angle_gamma   90.00
#
_symmetry.space_group_name_H-M   'P 1'
#
loop_
_entity.id
_entity.type
_entity.pdbx_description
1 polymer ?
#
loop_
_entity_poly.entity_id
_entity_poly.type
_entity_poly.pdbx_seq_one_letter_code
_entity_poly.pdbx_strand_id
1 'polypeptide(L)'
;MIRLTAVSQQLLAHQLKSPGSFLTVLQRHTGERIRALLTTERQGDRISLTLRAHGTVNSTSLPAKQAETTLKRRAQRWIEDCANGRLECAA
;
A
#
# COMPACT_ATOMS: atom_id res chain seq x y z
N MET A 1 -0.98 16.16 4.46
CA MET A 1 -0.67 14.72 4.63
C MET A 1 -1.77 13.89 3.98
N ILE A 2 -1.40 12.88 3.20
CA ILE A 2 -2.29 11.89 2.56
C ILE A 2 -2.22 10.59 3.36
N ARG A 3 -3.37 9.97 3.64
CA ARG A 3 -3.45 8.70 4.41
C ARG A 3 -4.39 7.71 3.74
N LEU A 4 -4.23 6.42 4.04
CA LEU A 4 -5.23 5.43 3.66
C LEU A 4 -6.56 5.70 4.39
N THR A 5 -7.68 5.57 3.68
CA THR A 5 -9.01 5.62 4.31
C THR A 5 -9.22 4.44 5.26
N ALA A 6 -10.09 4.59 6.27
CA ALA A 6 -10.37 3.53 7.25
C ALA A 6 -10.77 2.20 6.58
N VAL A 7 -11.60 2.27 5.53
CA VAL A 7 -12.02 1.08 4.75
C VAL A 7 -10.82 0.43 4.07
N SER A 8 -9.99 1.19 3.35
CA SER A 8 -8.80 0.63 2.70
C SER A 8 -7.78 0.09 3.72
N GLN A 9 -7.67 0.67 4.92
CA GLN A 9 -6.84 0.12 6.00
C GLN A 9 -7.36 -1.22 6.52
N GLN A 10 -8.68 -1.42 6.60
CA GLN A 10 -9.26 -2.70 7.00
C GLN A 10 -9.02 -3.78 5.94
N LEU A 11 -9.21 -3.44 4.66
CA LEU A 11 -9.05 -4.37 3.54
C LEU A 11 -7.59 -4.76 3.28
N LEU A 12 -6.62 -3.91 3.64
CA LEU A 12 -5.20 -4.12 3.34
C LEU A 12 -4.68 -5.50 3.80
N ALA A 13 -5.09 -5.98 4.98
CA ALA A 13 -4.65 -7.29 5.47
C ALA A 13 -5.09 -8.44 4.55
N HIS A 14 -6.29 -8.36 3.98
CA HIS A 14 -6.81 -9.34 3.01
C HIS A 14 -6.11 -9.20 1.65
N GLN A 15 -5.88 -7.96 1.19
CA GLN A 15 -5.20 -7.66 -0.06
C GLN A 15 -3.73 -8.15 -0.07
N LEU A 16 -3.07 -8.15 1.09
CA LEU A 16 -1.71 -8.69 1.23
C LEU A 16 -1.65 -10.23 1.18
N LYS A 17 -2.76 -10.91 1.50
CA LYS A 17 -2.85 -12.38 1.48
C LYS A 17 -3.29 -12.93 0.12
N SER A 18 -4.04 -12.13 -0.64
CA SER A 18 -4.62 -12.51 -1.92
C SER A 18 -3.93 -11.72 -3.04
N PRO A 19 -3.08 -12.36 -3.86
CA PRO A 19 -2.50 -11.70 -5.02
C PRO A 19 -3.58 -11.16 -5.95
N GLY A 20 -3.43 -9.95 -6.44
CA GLY A 20 -4.40 -9.30 -7.30
C GLY A 20 -4.22 -7.81 -7.38
N SER A 21 -5.12 -7.14 -8.12
CA SER A 21 -5.16 -5.68 -8.20
C SER A 21 -6.40 -5.16 -7.51
N PHE A 22 -6.22 -4.24 -6.57
CA PHE A 22 -7.26 -3.74 -5.70
C PHE A 22 -7.36 -2.23 -5.76
N LEU A 23 -8.59 -1.72 -5.75
CA LEU A 23 -8.81 -0.29 -5.57
C LEU A 23 -8.50 0.09 -4.12
N THR A 24 -7.56 1.00 -3.96
CA THR A 24 -7.18 1.60 -2.68
C THR A 24 -7.53 3.07 -2.72
N VAL A 25 -8.20 3.57 -1.68
CA VAL A 25 -8.58 4.97 -1.57
C VAL A 25 -7.77 5.63 -0.47
N LEU A 26 -7.03 6.66 -0.87
CA LEU A 26 -6.31 7.57 0.01
C LEU A 26 -7.13 8.84 0.20
N GLN A 27 -6.89 9.56 1.28
CA GLN A 27 -7.58 10.80 1.61
C GLN A 27 -6.57 11.85 2.08
N ARG A 28 -6.71 13.06 1.55
CA ARG A 28 -6.00 14.25 2.03
C ARG A 28 -6.66 14.77 3.30
N HIS A 29 -5.89 15.48 4.12
CA HIS A 29 -6.42 16.23 5.27
C HIS A 29 -7.58 17.19 4.91
N THR A 30 -7.65 17.67 3.67
CA THR A 30 -8.74 18.50 3.13
C THR A 30 -10.05 17.73 2.87
N GLY A 31 -10.04 16.40 3.01
CA GLY A 31 -11.17 15.52 2.70
C GLY A 31 -11.18 14.98 1.26
N GLU A 32 -10.33 15.51 0.38
CA GLU A 32 -10.20 15.05 -1.00
C GLU A 32 -9.77 13.57 -1.05
N ARG A 33 -10.49 12.76 -1.84
CA ARG A 33 -10.21 11.34 -2.02
C ARG A 33 -9.42 11.09 -3.29
N ILE A 34 -8.38 10.27 -3.15
CA ILE A 34 -7.48 9.87 -4.22
C ILE A 34 -7.67 8.38 -4.44
N ARG A 35 -8.03 8.02 -5.68
CA ARG A 35 -8.10 6.62 -6.10
C ARG A 35 -6.71 6.16 -6.53
N ALA A 36 -6.27 5.04 -5.99
CA ALA A 36 -5.03 4.37 -6.34
C ALA A 36 -5.31 2.89 -6.63
N LEU A 37 -4.47 2.29 -7.47
CA LEU A 37 -4.49 0.85 -7.71
C LEU A 37 -3.32 0.23 -6.95
N LEU A 38 -3.62 -0.68 -6.02
CA LEU A 38 -2.63 -1.51 -5.33
C LEU A 38 -2.63 -2.90 -5.95
N THR A 39 -1.53 -3.27 -6.58
CA THR A 39 -1.30 -4.63 -7.06
C THR A 39 -0.41 -5.35 -6.06
N THR A 40 -0.85 -6.53 -5.63
CA THR A 40 -0.09 -7.43 -4.76
C THR A 40 0.24 -8.70 -5.51
N GLU A 41 1.49 -9.12 -5.43
CA GLU A 41 1.96 -10.37 -6.03
C GLU A 41 2.78 -11.14 -5.00
N ARG A 42 2.65 -12.47 -5.01
CA ARG A 42 3.45 -13.33 -4.15
C ARG A 42 4.60 -13.93 -4.96
N GLN A 43 5.83 -13.62 -4.55
CA GLN A 43 7.06 -14.12 -5.17
C GLN A 43 7.82 -14.90 -4.11
N GLY A 44 7.51 -16.19 -3.99
CA GLY A 44 8.10 -17.07 -2.98
C GLY A 44 7.84 -16.61 -1.54
N ASP A 45 8.91 -16.20 -0.86
CA ASP A 45 8.90 -15.70 0.52
C ASP A 45 8.73 -14.17 0.60
N ARG A 46 8.47 -13.50 -0.51
CA ARG A 46 8.22 -12.05 -0.59
C ARG A 46 6.84 -11.75 -1.15
N ILE A 47 6.32 -10.58 -0.78
CA ILE A 47 5.12 -9.97 -1.35
C ILE A 47 5.58 -8.69 -2.06
N SER A 48 5.44 -8.68 -3.38
CA SER A 48 5.64 -7.49 -4.19
C SER A 48 4.38 -6.63 -4.11
N LEU A 49 4.56 -5.34 -3.86
CA LEU A 49 3.50 -4.35 -3.84
C LEU A 49 3.80 -3.31 -4.90
N THR A 50 2.84 -3.04 -5.78
CA THR A 50 2.91 -1.96 -6.76
C THR A 50 1.74 -1.03 -6.54
N LEU A 51 2.00 0.25 -6.30
CA LEU A 51 1.00 1.29 -6.11
C LEU A 51 1.05 2.26 -7.29
N ARG A 52 -0.09 2.38 -8.00
CA ARG A 52 -0.31 3.39 -9.03
C ARG A 52 -1.25 4.46 -8.51
N ALA A 53 -0.75 5.69 -8.38
CA ALA A 53 -1.52 6.84 -7.91
C ALA A 53 -1.07 8.12 -8.63
N HIS A 54 -2.01 8.95 -9.09
CA HIS A 54 -1.73 10.24 -9.76
C HIS A 54 -0.63 10.20 -10.85
N GLY A 55 -0.63 9.17 -11.70
CA GLY A 55 0.36 9.03 -12.78
C GLY A 55 1.74 8.55 -12.33
N THR A 56 1.95 8.34 -11.03
CA THR A 56 3.16 7.69 -10.48
C THR A 56 2.93 6.20 -10.29
N VAL A 57 3.98 5.41 -10.48
CA VAL A 57 4.01 3.97 -10.21
C VAL A 57 5.19 3.71 -9.30
N ASN A 58 4.93 3.17 -8.12
CA ASN A 58 5.95 2.83 -7.13
C ASN A 58 5.82 1.36 -6.78
N SER A 59 6.94 0.68 -6.59
CA SER A 59 6.96 -0.73 -6.22
C SER A 59 7.90 -0.98 -5.05
N THR A 60 7.55 -1.94 -4.19
CA THR A 60 8.40 -2.44 -3.12
C THR A 60 8.19 -3.94 -2.95
N SER A 61 9.05 -4.59 -2.18
CA SER A 61 8.90 -5.99 -1.83
C SER A 61 9.08 -6.19 -0.32
N LEU A 62 8.05 -6.73 0.33
CA LEU A 62 8.05 -7.01 1.76
C LEU A 62 8.28 -8.52 2.02
N PRO A 63 8.94 -8.91 3.13
CA PRO A 63 9.05 -10.32 3.48
C PRO A 63 7.67 -10.87 3.87
N ALA A 64 7.24 -11.98 3.26
CA ALA A 64 5.96 -12.63 3.53
C ALA A 64 5.93 -13.32 4.91
N LYS A 65 7.09 -13.79 5.39
CA LYS A 65 7.26 -14.40 6.72
C LYS A 65 7.38 -13.32 7.81
N GLN A 66 6.38 -12.46 7.95
CA GLN A 66 6.26 -11.51 9.05
C GLN A 66 4.92 -11.66 9.75
N ALA A 67 4.86 -11.27 11.02
CA ALA A 67 3.58 -11.16 11.72
C ALA A 67 2.64 -10.25 10.91
N GLU A 68 1.38 -10.67 10.73
CA GLU A 68 0.40 -9.97 9.90
C GLU A 68 0.27 -8.49 10.26
N THR A 69 0.26 -8.17 11.56
CA THR A 69 0.20 -6.79 12.08
C THR A 69 1.39 -5.95 11.63
N THR A 70 2.59 -6.55 11.59
CA THR A 70 3.82 -5.89 11.15
C THR A 70 3.80 -5.66 9.64
N LEU A 71 3.43 -6.70 8.89
CA LEU A 71 3.33 -6.63 7.43
C LEU A 71 2.31 -5.57 6.99
N LYS A 72 1.11 -5.58 7.60
CA LYS A 72 0.06 -4.58 7.37
C LYS A 72 0.57 -3.17 7.66
N ARG A 73 1.21 -2.95 8.80
CA ARG A 73 1.73 -1.62 9.18
C ARG A 73 2.80 -1.12 8.21
N ARG A 74 3.70 -2.01 7.77
CA ARG A 74 4.73 -1.69 6.78
C ARG A 74 4.14 -1.34 5.42
N ALA A 75 3.22 -2.16 4.91
CA ALA A 75 2.52 -1.89 3.65
C ALA A 75 1.73 -0.58 3.71
N GLN A 76 1.00 -0.33 4.81
CA GLN A 76 0.27 0.92 5.01
C GLN A 76 1.22 2.13 4.98
N ARG A 77 2.29 2.08 5.78
CA ARG A 77 3.26 3.17 5.84
C ARG A 77 3.88 3.45 4.48
N TRP A 78 4.30 2.40 3.77
CA TRP A 78 4.84 2.51 2.43
C TRP A 78 3.85 3.16 1.44
N ILE A 79 2.58 2.74 1.44
CA ILE A 79 1.53 3.32 0.59
C ILE A 79 1.35 4.82 0.88
N GLU A 80 1.32 5.18 2.17
CA GLU A 80 1.19 6.58 2.59
C GLU A 80 2.43 7.39 2.22
N ASP A 81 3.63 6.85 2.40
CA ASP A 81 4.89 7.50 2.04
C ASP A 81 4.98 7.73 0.52
N CYS A 82 4.57 6.75 -0.31
CA CYS A 82 4.45 6.92 -1.76
C CYS A 82 3.50 8.07 -2.11
N ALA A 83 2.32 8.11 -1.49
CA ALA A 83 1.32 9.13 -1.77
C ALA A 83 1.76 10.54 -1.31
N ASN A 84 2.64 10.63 -0.31
CA ASN A 84 3.19 11.91 0.16
C ASN A 84 4.53 12.27 -0.52
N GLY A 85 5.02 11.49 -1.49
CA GLY A 85 6.28 11.75 -2.19
C GLY A 85 7.53 11.52 -1.35
N ARG A 86 7.46 10.66 -0.32
CA ARG A 86 8.54 10.42 0.67
C ARG A 86 9.32 9.12 0.41
N LEU A 87 9.53 8.77 -0.85
CA LEU A 87 10.09 7.48 -1.29
C LEU A 87 11.53 7.24 -0.83
N GLU A 88 12.27 8.29 -0.41
CA GLU A 88 13.63 8.16 0.13
C GLU A 88 13.69 7.36 1.45
N CYS A 89 12.56 7.08 2.10
CA CYS A 89 12.47 6.27 3.33
C CYS A 89 11.87 4.86 3.11
N ALA A 90 11.61 4.46 1.86
CA ALA A 90 10.82 3.28 1.51
C ALA A 90 11.64 2.06 1.01
N ALA A 91 12.96 2.18 0.94
CA ALA A 91 13.90 1.13 0.50
C ALA A 91 14.41 0.28 1.68
#